data_AF-A0A521W0X1-F1
#
_entry.id   AF-A0A521W0X1-F1
#
_cell.length_a   1.000
_cell.length_b   1.000
_cell.length_c   1.000
_cell.angle_alpha   90.00
_cell.angle_beta   90.00
_cell.angle_gamma   90.00
#
_symmetry.space_group_name_H-M   'P 1'
#
loop_
_entity.id
_entity.type
_entity.pdbx_description
1 polymer ?
#
loop_
_entity_poly.entity_id
_entity_poly.type
_entity_poly.pdbx_seq_one_letter_code
_entity_poly.pdbx_strand_id
1 'polypeptide(L)'
;MKSKLISFIAPGAIALGLAVAFGFSASPARSETVYPWCANGGGDTASPTCSFVTWNQCEAAITGESATCFQNPEYSNEPAMRPARMHSRRNH
;
A
#
# COMPACT_ATOMS: atom_id res chain seq x y z
N MET A 1 -12.02 -50.29 -44.25
CA MET A 1 -12.34 -48.85 -44.10
C MET A 1 -11.63 -48.33 -42.85
N LYS A 2 -10.88 -47.22 -42.98
CA LYS A 2 -10.21 -46.39 -41.93
C LYS A 2 -9.01 -47.07 -41.23
N SER A 3 -7.79 -47.10 -41.79
CA SER A 3 -6.83 -46.03 -42.07
C SER A 3 -6.40 -45.17 -40.87
N LYS A 4 -5.16 -45.45 -40.44
CA LYS A 4 -4.13 -44.57 -39.86
C LYS A 4 -4.36 -44.03 -38.44
N LEU A 5 -3.47 -44.46 -37.54
CA LEU A 5 -2.69 -43.51 -36.75
C LEU A 5 -1.25 -44.02 -36.70
N ILE A 6 -0.43 -43.33 -37.47
CA ILE A 6 1.00 -43.54 -37.63
C ILE A 6 1.69 -43.04 -36.36
N SER A 7 2.44 -43.95 -35.76
CA SER A 7 3.76 -43.76 -35.15
C SER A 7 4.27 -42.31 -35.09
N PHE A 8 4.45 -41.82 -33.87
CA PHE A 8 5.52 -40.88 -33.57
C PHE A 8 6.29 -41.41 -32.37
N ILE A 9 7.17 -42.37 -32.62
CA ILE A 9 8.32 -42.61 -31.75
C ILE A 9 9.26 -41.42 -31.97
N ALA A 10 9.35 -40.52 -30.99
CA ALA A 10 10.44 -39.55 -30.91
C ALA A 10 11.28 -39.88 -29.66
N PRO A 11 12.48 -40.46 -29.83
CA PRO A 11 13.44 -40.66 -28.76
C PRO A 11 14.24 -39.35 -28.59
N GLY A 12 14.45 -38.87 -27.36
CA GLY A 12 15.35 -37.75 -27.15
C GLY A 12 15.16 -37.04 -25.82
N ALA A 13 15.94 -37.46 -24.82
CA ALA A 13 16.12 -36.72 -23.58
C ALA A 13 16.83 -35.38 -23.84
N ILE A 14 16.26 -34.26 -23.38
CA ILE A 14 17.02 -33.05 -23.02
C ILE A 14 16.40 -32.50 -21.73
N ALA A 15 17.19 -32.60 -20.66
CA ALA A 15 16.92 -31.99 -19.36
C ALA A 15 17.03 -30.46 -19.45
N LEU A 16 16.08 -29.74 -18.86
CA LEU A 16 16.25 -28.34 -18.47
C LEU A 16 15.22 -27.96 -17.40
N GLY A 17 15.46 -28.44 -16.18
CA GLY A 17 14.81 -27.93 -14.98
C GLY A 17 15.47 -26.62 -14.58
N LEU A 18 15.02 -25.49 -15.14
CA LEU A 18 15.35 -24.16 -14.63
C LEU A 18 14.45 -23.85 -13.43
N ALA A 19 14.92 -24.21 -12.23
CA ALA A 19 14.31 -23.73 -11.00
C ALA A 19 14.63 -22.24 -10.84
N VAL A 20 13.73 -21.36 -11.29
CA VAL A 20 13.84 -19.92 -11.05
C VAL A 20 13.45 -19.66 -9.60
N ALA A 21 14.46 -19.47 -8.74
CA ALA A 21 14.24 -18.99 -7.38
C ALA A 21 13.89 -17.50 -7.44
N PHE A 22 12.60 -17.18 -7.55
CA PHE A 22 12.13 -15.81 -7.36
C PHE A 22 12.28 -15.45 -5.88
N GLY A 23 13.24 -14.57 -5.59
CA GLY A 23 13.38 -13.98 -4.26
C GLY A 23 12.20 -13.04 -4.00
N PHE A 24 11.33 -13.40 -3.07
CA PHE A 24 10.30 -12.49 -2.57
C PHE A 24 10.96 -11.49 -1.63
N SER A 25 11.25 -10.30 -2.13
CA SER A 25 11.60 -9.17 -1.26
C SER A 25 10.30 -8.62 -0.68
N ALA A 26 10.03 -8.92 0.59
CA ALA A 26 8.95 -8.27 1.32
C ALA A 26 9.36 -6.80 1.53
N SER A 27 8.74 -5.88 0.79
CA SER A 27 8.84 -4.46 1.09
C SER A 27 8.17 -4.21 2.45
N PRO A 28 8.79 -3.40 3.32
CA PRO A 28 8.13 -3.02 4.57
C PRO A 28 6.81 -2.32 4.24
N ALA A 29 5.72 -2.80 4.84
CA ALA A 29 4.44 -2.11 4.76
C ALA A 29 4.64 -0.71 5.35
N ARG A 30 4.43 0.32 4.53
CA ARG A 30 4.37 1.70 5.05
C ARG A 30 2.97 1.92 5.60
N SER A 31 2.90 2.33 6.86
CA SER A 31 1.67 2.93 7.39
C SER A 31 1.32 4.13 6.52
N GLU A 32 0.06 4.22 6.14
CA GLU A 32 -0.46 5.41 5.49
C GLU A 32 -0.25 6.60 6.43
N THR A 33 0.16 7.75 5.86
CA THR A 33 0.35 8.97 6.65
C THR A 33 -1.01 9.41 7.16
N VAL A 34 -1.20 9.41 8.47
CA VAL A 34 -2.43 9.91 9.08
C VAL A 34 -2.39 11.44 9.08
N TYR A 35 -3.27 12.06 8.30
CA TYR A 35 -3.38 13.52 8.21
C TYR A 35 -4.41 14.07 9.21
N PRO A 36 -4.18 15.26 9.76
CA PRO A 36 -5.06 15.85 10.78
C PRO A 36 -6.41 16.33 10.28
N TRP A 37 -6.56 16.61 8.97
CA TRP A 37 -7.79 17.20 8.42
C TRP A 37 -8.32 16.40 7.22
N CYS A 38 -9.64 16.29 7.18
CA CYS A 38 -10.37 15.55 6.14
C CYS A 38 -11.44 16.43 5.49
N ALA A 39 -11.78 16.12 4.24
CA ALA A 39 -12.91 16.68 3.51
C ALA A 39 -13.99 15.61 3.31
N ASN A 40 -15.24 15.93 3.62
CA ASN A 40 -16.40 15.10 3.31
C ASN A 40 -17.21 15.74 2.17
N GLY A 41 -17.24 15.09 1.00
CA GLY A 41 -18.12 15.50 -0.10
C GLY A 41 -19.56 15.26 0.32
N GLY A 42 -20.42 16.29 0.26
CA GLY A 42 -21.75 16.32 0.87
C GLY A 42 -22.81 15.36 0.31
N GLY A 43 -22.43 14.25 -0.31
CA GLY A 43 -23.31 13.13 -0.65
C GLY A 43 -23.13 11.97 0.34
N ASP A 44 -24.25 11.33 0.72
CA ASP A 44 -24.29 10.27 1.74
C ASP A 44 -23.43 9.03 1.44
N THR A 45 -22.91 8.91 0.22
CA THR A 45 -22.09 7.78 -0.25
C THR A 45 -20.61 8.13 -0.42
N ALA A 46 -20.22 9.40 -0.25
CA ALA A 46 -18.82 9.80 -0.38
C ALA A 46 -18.06 9.44 0.89
N SER A 47 -16.98 8.66 0.75
CA SER A 47 -16.04 8.47 1.85
C SER A 47 -15.22 9.75 2.06
N PRO A 48 -15.00 10.18 3.31
CA PRO A 48 -14.19 11.36 3.57
C PRO A 48 -12.73 11.11 3.14
N THR A 49 -12.12 12.14 2.54
CA THR A 49 -10.70 12.09 2.12
C THR A 49 -9.84 12.84 3.12
N CYS A 50 -8.91 12.14 3.76
CA CYS A 50 -8.02 12.67 4.80
C CYS A 50 -6.60 12.84 4.26
N SER A 51 -6.31 14.01 3.69
CA SER A 51 -5.03 14.27 3.01
C SER A 51 -4.46 15.65 3.30
N PHE A 52 -4.97 16.37 4.30
CA PHE A 52 -4.63 17.77 4.56
C PHE A 52 -3.90 17.95 5.90
N VAL A 53 -2.78 18.68 5.87
CA VAL A 53 -1.98 19.00 7.05
C VAL A 53 -2.55 20.18 7.84
N THR A 54 -3.26 21.09 7.16
CA THR A 54 -3.87 22.28 7.79
C THR A 54 -5.32 22.46 7.35
N TRP A 55 -6.11 23.10 8.22
CA TRP A 55 -7.50 23.45 7.92
C TRP A 55 -7.64 24.29 6.64
N ASN A 56 -6.81 25.33 6.49
CA ASN A 56 -6.81 26.17 5.29
C ASN A 56 -6.51 25.41 4.00
N GLN A 57 -5.70 24.35 4.05
CA GLN A 57 -5.47 23.49 2.88
C GLN A 57 -6.74 22.70 2.52
N CYS A 58 -7.48 22.22 3.51
CA CYS A 58 -8.76 21.58 3.28
C CYS A 58 -9.77 22.57 2.67
N GLU A 59 -9.96 23.75 3.27
CA GLU A 59 -10.90 24.77 2.75
C GLU A 59 -10.56 25.20 1.32
N ALA A 60 -9.28 25.41 1.02
CA ALA A 60 -8.83 25.75 -0.32
C ALA A 60 -9.15 24.63 -1.33
N ALA A 61 -9.05 23.36 -0.92
CA ALA A 61 -9.34 22.21 -1.78
C ALA A 61 -10.84 22.02 -2.05
N ILE A 62 -11.70 22.32 -1.07
CA ILE A 62 -13.16 22.19 -1.22
C ILE A 62 -13.85 23.45 -1.74
N THR A 63 -13.10 24.50 -2.07
CA THR A 63 -13.67 25.76 -2.55
C THR A 63 -14.43 25.53 -3.86
N GLY A 64 -15.74 25.76 -3.84
CA GLY A 64 -16.62 25.53 -4.99
C GLY A 64 -17.25 24.13 -5.04
N GLU A 65 -16.96 23.27 -4.07
CA GLU A 65 -17.62 21.99 -3.87
C GLU A 65 -18.60 22.04 -2.70
N SER A 66 -19.65 21.20 -2.74
CA SER A 66 -20.55 20.99 -1.60
C SER A 66 -19.91 20.05 -0.58
N ALA A 67 -18.71 20.36 -0.09
CA ALA A 67 -17.97 19.54 0.86
C ALA A 67 -17.74 20.29 2.18
N THR A 68 -17.40 19.54 3.24
CA THR A 68 -17.12 20.10 4.57
C THR A 68 -15.81 19.57 5.12
N CYS A 69 -15.03 20.47 5.73
CA CYS A 69 -13.80 20.10 6.43
C CYS A 69 -14.09 19.68 7.87
N PHE A 70 -13.37 18.68 8.37
CA PHE A 70 -13.44 18.23 9.76
C PHE A 70 -12.13 17.62 10.22
N GLN A 71 -11.95 17.51 11.54
CA GLN A 71 -10.75 16.92 12.13
C GLN A 71 -10.77 15.40 11.98
N ASN A 72 -9.65 14.82 11.57
CA ASN A 72 -9.52 13.37 11.43
C ASN A 72 -9.55 12.72 12.83
N PRO A 73 -10.54 11.86 13.15
CA PRO A 73 -10.61 11.17 14.43
C PRO A 73 -9.46 10.18 14.66
N GLU A 74 -8.87 9.64 13.58
CA GLU A 74 -7.73 8.72 13.64
C GLU A 74 -6.40 9.45 13.88
N TYR A 75 -6.38 10.78 13.79
CA TYR A 75 -5.17 11.55 14.02
C TYR A 75 -4.86 11.62 15.51
N SER A 76 -4.09 10.66 16.00
CA SER A 76 -3.50 10.74 17.32
C SER A 76 -2.39 11.79 17.31
N ASN A 77 -2.45 12.72 18.26
CA ASN A 77 -1.40 13.71 18.53
C ASN A 77 -0.18 13.08 19.23
N GLU A 78 -0.07 11.75 19.26
CA GLU A 78 1.05 11.08 19.88
C GLU A 78 2.28 11.26 18.98
N PRO A 79 3.36 11.89 19.47
CA PRO A 79 4.58 11.98 18.70
C PRO A 79 5.02 10.56 18.38
N ALA A 80 5.00 10.20 17.09
CA ALA A 80 5.40 8.89 16.58
C ALA A 80 6.58 8.40 17.40
N MET A 81 6.36 7.37 18.22
CA MET A 81 7.27 6.99 19.29
C MET A 81 8.63 6.73 18.66
N ARG A 82 9.49 7.77 18.70
CA ARG A 82 10.78 7.75 18.02
C ARG A 82 11.49 6.57 18.65
N PRO A 83 11.86 5.53 17.88
CA PRO A 83 12.36 4.30 18.47
C PRO A 83 13.44 4.73 19.44
N ALA A 84 13.21 4.45 20.72
CA ALA A 84 14.09 4.89 21.77
C ALA A 84 15.47 4.45 21.32
N ARG A 85 16.33 5.39 20.93
CA ARG A 85 17.71 5.06 20.58
C ARG A 85 18.23 4.43 21.84
N MET A 86 18.29 3.10 21.84
CA MET A 86 18.89 2.32 22.89
C MET A 86 20.35 2.74 22.83
N HIS A 87 20.68 3.79 23.59
CA HIS A 87 22.03 4.19 23.85
C HIS A 87 22.60 3.03 24.64
N SER A 88 23.13 2.05 23.90
CA SER A 88 23.92 0.96 24.41
C SER A 88 24.98 1.61 25.27
N ARG A 89 24.74 1.65 26.58
CA ARG A 89 25.78 1.83 27.58
C ARG A 89 26.68 0.60 27.46
N ARG A 90 27.53 0.61 26.45
CA ARG A 90 28.77 -0.15 26.44
C ARG A 90 29.72 0.65 27.31
N ASN A 91 29.56 0.51 28.62
CA ASN A 91 30.54 1.02 29.57
C ASN A 91 31.54 -0.11 29.85
N HIS A 92 32.80 0.29 29.71
CA HIS A 92 34.05 -0.42 29.92
C HIS A 92 34.22 -0.97 31.33
#